data_AF-A0A417Z4A3-F1
#
_entry.id   AF-A0A417Z4A3-F1
#
_cell.length_a   1.000
_cell.length_b   1.000
_cell.length_c   1.000
_cell.angle_alpha   90.00
_cell.angle_beta   90.00
_cell.angle_gamma   90.00
#
_symmetry.space_group_name_H-M   'P 1'
#
loop_
_entity.id
_entity.type
_entity.pdbx_description
1 polymer ?
#
loop_
_entity_poly.entity_id
_entity_poly.type
_entity_poly.pdbx_seq_one_letter_code
_entity_poly.pdbx_strand_id
1 'polypeptide(L)'
;MMKIEDILPAPVEHQEAFILDHGKTNENGSLKYKDDMISYGWSIKHFNKLHEGAYVLNRHPGKITKDRKFEIYSGGYVKSITKPDVDGNVVATITHAFTFATPLKQGGAFLENFKWDSKKKKEGSWEHFWNQYGMNMISMKDFWNLVKGQNCVAFDESTINEETELTDSEIQELESTGALTSGFEITVINDGEARRPKEHKYTGVAKKIDFTEVQKAKSKTGKIGELIVLDMLTKEAKLKGLKDPEQVSVTRGDGLGYDILSFDTAGNEIHVEVKTSTGKYADGFDITANEIAASQGEDVNYKIYRVYKLNSKTRKCELQIYEGPITKNRFKLVPTLYKFYQK
;
A
#
# COMPACT_ATOMS: atom_id res chain seq x y z
N MET A 1 -10.80 -2.21 -18.75
CA MET A 1 -9.66 -3.13 -18.99
C MET A 1 -8.81 -2.49 -20.06
N MET A 2 -7.51 -2.36 -19.82
CA MET A 2 -6.56 -1.82 -20.80
C MET A 2 -5.86 -2.99 -21.47
N LYS A 3 -5.57 -2.87 -22.76
CA LYS A 3 -4.67 -3.81 -23.41
C LYS A 3 -3.26 -3.50 -22.97
N ILE A 4 -2.40 -4.51 -22.88
CA ILE A 4 -1.05 -4.32 -22.36
C ILE A 4 -0.18 -3.48 -23.30
N GLU A 5 -0.51 -3.52 -24.59
CA GLU A 5 0.04 -2.68 -25.64
C GLU A 5 -0.24 -1.18 -25.42
N ASP A 6 -1.30 -0.84 -24.67
CA ASP A 6 -1.63 0.55 -24.32
C ASP A 6 -0.93 1.02 -23.03
N ILE A 7 -0.33 0.09 -22.27
CA ILE A 7 0.33 0.36 -20.98
C ILE A 7 1.83 0.48 -21.17
N LEU A 8 2.43 -0.44 -21.93
CA LEU A 8 3.87 -0.52 -22.08
C LEU A 8 4.39 0.41 -23.19
N PRO A 9 5.63 0.93 -23.07
CA PRO A 9 6.27 1.65 -24.16
C PRO A 9 6.31 0.81 -25.44
N ALA A 10 6.36 1.46 -26.61
CA ALA A 10 6.53 0.74 -27.88
C ALA A 10 7.91 0.03 -27.93
N PRO A 11 7.98 -1.20 -28.48
CA PRO A 11 9.24 -1.95 -28.53
C PRO A 11 10.24 -1.27 -29.46
N VAL A 12 11.50 -1.18 -29.01
CA VAL A 12 12.63 -0.70 -29.81
C VAL A 12 13.44 -1.86 -30.39
N GLU A 13 14.41 -1.56 -31.24
CA GLU A 13 15.32 -2.58 -31.80
C GLU A 13 16.14 -3.23 -30.67
N HIS A 14 16.35 -4.56 -30.74
CA HIS A 14 17.04 -5.37 -29.71
C HIS A 14 16.38 -5.39 -28.32
N GLN A 15 15.09 -5.13 -28.26
CA GLN A 15 14.29 -5.25 -27.04
C GLN A 15 14.27 -6.68 -26.48
N GLU A 16 14.62 -6.84 -25.20
CA GLU A 16 14.59 -8.12 -24.48
C GLU A 16 13.47 -8.16 -23.43
N ALA A 17 13.11 -9.38 -23.02
CA ALA A 17 12.10 -9.64 -22.00
C ALA A 17 12.56 -10.65 -20.95
N PHE A 18 12.13 -10.42 -19.70
CA PHE A 18 12.51 -11.25 -18.56
C PHE A 18 11.31 -11.62 -17.69
N ILE A 19 11.42 -12.74 -16.98
CA ILE A 19 10.52 -13.14 -15.89
C ILE A 19 11.33 -13.14 -14.58
N LEU A 20 10.94 -12.26 -13.66
CA LEU A 20 11.66 -11.95 -12.44
C LEU A 20 10.99 -12.59 -11.22
N ASP A 21 11.78 -13.27 -10.38
CA ASP A 21 11.32 -13.97 -9.18
C ASP A 21 11.24 -13.02 -7.99
N HIS A 22 10.04 -12.84 -7.48
CA HIS A 22 9.73 -11.98 -6.34
C HIS A 22 9.60 -12.76 -5.03
N GLY A 23 9.60 -12.05 -3.91
CA GLY A 23 9.38 -12.61 -2.57
C GLY A 23 10.50 -13.47 -1.98
N LYS A 24 11.75 -13.27 -2.40
CA LYS A 24 12.90 -13.99 -1.82
C LYS A 24 13.16 -13.51 -0.39
N THR A 25 13.19 -14.43 0.57
CA THR A 25 13.52 -14.14 1.97
C THR A 25 14.95 -14.56 2.31
N ASN A 26 15.52 -13.92 3.33
CA ASN A 26 16.77 -14.30 3.98
C ASN A 26 16.52 -15.41 5.03
N GLU A 27 17.58 -15.98 5.60
CA GLU A 27 17.51 -17.09 6.57
C GLU A 27 16.68 -16.78 7.82
N ASN A 28 16.58 -15.50 8.15
CA ASN A 28 15.81 -14.91 9.25
C ASN A 28 14.35 -14.54 8.88
N GLY A 29 13.88 -14.93 7.69
CA GLY A 29 12.49 -14.75 7.28
C GLY A 29 12.15 -13.36 6.70
N SER A 30 13.03 -12.36 6.86
CA SER A 30 12.87 -11.05 6.24
C SER A 30 13.07 -11.10 4.73
N LEU A 31 12.33 -10.27 3.98
CA LEU A 31 12.54 -10.13 2.54
C LEU A 31 13.97 -9.66 2.23
N LYS A 32 14.63 -10.37 1.32
CA LYS A 32 15.99 -10.05 0.86
C LYS A 32 16.03 -8.75 0.05
N TYR A 33 14.98 -8.51 -0.73
CA TYR A 33 14.78 -7.30 -1.52
C TYR A 33 13.33 -6.84 -1.35
N LYS A 34 13.08 -5.55 -1.62
CA LYS A 34 11.71 -5.02 -1.60
C LYS A 34 10.84 -5.83 -2.56
N ASP A 35 9.78 -6.43 -2.03
CA ASP A 35 8.83 -7.21 -2.83
C ASP A 35 7.67 -6.30 -3.23
N ASP A 36 7.96 -5.37 -4.13
CA ASP A 36 6.97 -4.51 -4.75
C ASP A 36 6.94 -4.72 -6.26
N MET A 37 5.88 -4.26 -6.91
CA MET A 37 5.76 -4.40 -8.36
C MET A 37 6.62 -3.41 -9.15
N ILE A 38 7.27 -2.48 -8.46
CA ILE A 38 7.96 -1.31 -9.04
C ILE A 38 9.48 -1.40 -8.91
N SER A 39 10.00 -2.47 -8.32
CA SER A 39 11.43 -2.67 -8.19
C SER A 39 11.82 -4.13 -8.21
N TYR A 40 13.05 -4.40 -8.61
CA TYR A 40 13.63 -5.74 -8.56
C TYR A 40 15.10 -5.67 -8.18
N GLY A 41 15.46 -6.33 -7.08
CA GLY A 41 16.84 -6.37 -6.57
C GLY A 41 17.55 -7.67 -6.91
N TRP A 42 18.81 -7.60 -7.33
CA TRP A 42 19.66 -8.77 -7.52
C TRP A 42 21.14 -8.46 -7.27
N SER A 43 21.95 -9.51 -7.21
CA SER A 43 23.40 -9.39 -7.15
C SER A 43 23.98 -9.57 -8.54
N ILE A 44 24.84 -8.64 -8.97
CA ILE A 44 25.49 -8.69 -10.30
C ILE A 44 26.44 -9.89 -10.46
N LYS A 45 26.76 -10.58 -9.35
CA LYS A 45 27.54 -11.81 -9.35
C LYS A 45 26.78 -13.00 -9.96
N HIS A 46 25.45 -12.92 -10.05
CA HIS A 46 24.59 -14.01 -10.50
C HIS A 46 23.66 -13.56 -11.63
N PHE A 47 23.91 -14.06 -12.84
CA PHE A 47 23.05 -13.86 -14.02
C PHE A 47 22.66 -12.39 -14.27
N ASN A 48 23.66 -11.52 -14.39
CA ASN A 48 23.53 -10.07 -14.57
C ASN A 48 23.20 -9.67 -16.01
N LYS A 49 22.00 -10.02 -16.49
CA LYS A 49 21.55 -9.76 -17.86
C LYS A 49 20.47 -8.70 -17.99
N LEU A 50 19.72 -8.40 -16.93
CA LEU A 50 18.71 -7.34 -16.95
C LEU A 50 19.35 -5.99 -17.25
N HIS A 51 18.71 -5.22 -18.12
CA HIS A 51 19.19 -3.92 -18.57
C HIS A 51 18.05 -2.90 -18.64
N GLU A 52 18.40 -1.62 -18.68
CA GLU A 52 17.44 -0.54 -18.89
C GLU A 52 16.73 -0.71 -20.24
N GLY A 53 15.44 -0.45 -20.22
CA GLY A 53 14.57 -0.66 -21.36
C GLY A 53 13.95 -2.04 -21.47
N ALA A 54 14.36 -3.04 -20.69
CA ALA A 54 13.80 -4.39 -20.78
C ALA A 54 12.31 -4.46 -20.35
N TYR A 55 11.53 -5.31 -21.02
CA TYR A 55 10.21 -5.69 -20.51
C TYR A 55 10.33 -6.78 -19.46
N VAL A 56 9.46 -6.73 -18.45
CA VAL A 56 9.51 -7.70 -17.36
C VAL A 56 8.12 -8.21 -17.02
N LEU A 57 8.04 -9.49 -16.66
CA LEU A 57 6.94 -10.07 -15.90
C LEU A 57 7.46 -10.51 -14.54
N ASN A 58 6.64 -10.45 -13.51
CA ASN A 58 7.02 -10.85 -12.16
C ASN A 58 6.31 -12.14 -11.77
N ARG A 59 7.06 -13.03 -11.11
CA ARG A 59 6.62 -14.36 -10.71
C ARG A 59 6.82 -14.56 -9.21
N HIS A 60 5.83 -15.12 -8.53
CA HIS A 60 6.06 -15.75 -7.23
C HIS A 60 6.51 -17.20 -7.46
N PRO A 61 7.72 -17.59 -7.06
CA PRO A 61 8.15 -18.98 -7.16
C PRO A 61 7.27 -19.91 -6.32
N GLY A 62 7.07 -21.15 -6.76
CA GLY A 62 6.32 -22.15 -5.99
C GLY A 62 6.91 -22.41 -4.59
N LYS A 63 8.18 -22.06 -4.35
CA LYS A 63 8.78 -22.18 -3.02
C LYS A 63 8.14 -21.26 -1.96
N ILE A 64 7.57 -20.13 -2.37
CA ILE A 64 7.04 -19.10 -1.48
C ILE A 64 5.50 -19.05 -1.47
N THR A 65 4.83 -19.80 -2.35
CA THR A 65 3.36 -19.87 -2.38
C THR A 65 2.84 -21.01 -1.50
N LYS A 66 1.67 -20.80 -0.88
CA LYS A 66 1.06 -21.77 0.06
C LYS A 66 0.78 -23.13 -0.57
N ASP A 67 0.40 -23.16 -1.84
CA ASP A 67 0.05 -24.38 -2.58
C ASP A 67 1.20 -24.94 -3.42
N ARG A 68 2.41 -24.41 -3.23
CA ARG A 68 3.65 -24.84 -3.91
C ARG A 68 3.64 -24.67 -5.43
N LYS A 69 2.72 -23.87 -5.96
CA LYS A 69 2.56 -23.59 -7.39
C LYS A 69 3.05 -22.18 -7.69
N PHE A 70 3.88 -22.01 -8.72
CA PHE A 70 4.28 -20.65 -9.11
C PHE A 70 3.13 -19.92 -9.82
N GLU A 71 3.19 -18.60 -9.82
CA GLU A 71 2.27 -17.75 -10.58
C GLU A 71 3.01 -16.53 -11.13
N ILE A 72 2.65 -16.13 -12.35
CA ILE A 72 3.06 -14.86 -12.94
C ILE A 72 1.91 -13.89 -12.72
N TYR A 73 2.16 -12.79 -12.01
CA TYR A 73 1.10 -11.97 -11.42
C TYR A 73 1.13 -10.50 -11.84
N SER A 74 2.28 -10.02 -12.31
CA SER A 74 2.46 -8.64 -12.76
C SER A 74 3.56 -8.51 -13.81
N GLY A 75 3.82 -7.29 -14.26
CA GLY A 75 4.95 -6.94 -15.10
C GLY A 75 5.13 -5.43 -15.22
N GLY A 76 6.03 -5.01 -16.12
CA GLY A 76 6.31 -3.60 -16.40
C GLY A 76 7.49 -3.41 -17.36
N TYR A 77 8.11 -2.23 -17.24
CA TYR A 77 9.23 -1.77 -18.06
C TYR A 77 10.38 -1.25 -17.19
N VAL A 78 11.60 -1.75 -17.38
CA VAL A 78 12.76 -1.31 -16.61
C VAL A 78 13.17 0.09 -17.05
N LYS A 79 12.99 1.07 -16.17
CA LYS A 79 13.34 2.47 -16.43
C LYS A 79 14.81 2.75 -16.15
N SER A 80 15.32 2.27 -15.01
CA SER A 80 16.69 2.52 -14.58
C SER A 80 17.20 1.41 -13.68
N ILE A 81 18.52 1.26 -13.60
CA ILE A 81 19.19 0.33 -12.67
C ILE A 81 20.20 1.13 -11.84
N THR A 82 20.19 0.95 -10.52
CA THR A 82 21.15 1.63 -9.65
C THR A 82 22.59 1.16 -9.92
N LYS A 83 23.57 1.99 -9.54
CA LYS A 83 24.95 1.53 -9.45
C LYS A 83 25.06 0.40 -8.40
N PRO A 84 25.99 -0.56 -8.56
CA PRO A 84 26.22 -1.59 -7.57
C PRO A 84 26.60 -1.01 -6.22
N ASP A 85 26.02 -1.55 -5.15
CA ASP A 85 26.46 -1.28 -3.78
C ASP A 85 27.80 -1.98 -3.47
N VAL A 86 28.28 -1.84 -2.23
CA VAL A 86 29.55 -2.43 -1.77
C VAL A 86 29.60 -3.95 -1.90
N ASP A 87 28.45 -4.63 -1.87
CA ASP A 87 28.33 -6.08 -1.97
C ASP A 87 28.08 -6.56 -3.41
N GLY A 88 27.88 -5.61 -4.34
CA GLY A 88 27.57 -5.83 -5.74
C GLY A 88 26.08 -6.10 -5.98
N ASN A 89 25.18 -5.60 -5.13
CA ASN A 89 23.75 -5.62 -5.41
C ASN A 89 23.31 -4.36 -6.14
N VAL A 90 22.31 -4.53 -7.01
CA VAL A 90 21.67 -3.46 -7.77
C VAL A 90 20.16 -3.60 -7.67
N VAL A 91 19.45 -2.50 -7.92
CA VAL A 91 17.99 -2.45 -7.94
C VAL A 91 17.53 -1.83 -9.24
N ALA A 92 16.68 -2.54 -9.97
CA ALA A 92 15.95 -2.01 -11.12
C ALA A 92 14.71 -1.26 -10.64
N THR A 93 14.44 -0.09 -11.22
CA THR A 93 13.16 0.61 -11.11
C THR A 93 12.27 0.22 -12.28
N ILE A 94 11.08 -0.30 -11.98
CA ILE A 94 10.09 -0.77 -12.95
C ILE A 94 8.96 0.27 -13.02
N THR A 95 8.69 0.73 -14.24
CA THR A 95 7.60 1.67 -14.57
C THR A 95 6.58 1.01 -15.48
N HIS A 96 5.47 1.70 -15.78
CA HIS A 96 4.36 1.14 -16.55
C HIS A 96 3.92 -0.21 -16.00
N ALA A 97 4.03 -0.36 -14.67
CA ALA A 97 3.77 -1.62 -14.03
C ALA A 97 2.29 -2.00 -14.22
N PHE A 98 1.97 -3.27 -14.13
CA PHE A 98 0.59 -3.75 -14.28
C PHE A 98 0.40 -5.07 -13.53
N THR A 99 -0.81 -5.36 -13.09
CA THR A 99 -1.20 -6.69 -12.59
C THR A 99 -2.07 -7.42 -13.59
N PHE A 100 -1.94 -8.75 -13.61
CA PHE A 100 -2.96 -9.60 -14.21
C PHE A 100 -4.17 -9.65 -13.27
N ALA A 101 -5.38 -9.43 -13.81
CA ALA A 101 -6.61 -9.61 -13.06
C ALA A 101 -6.78 -11.06 -12.56
N THR A 102 -6.23 -12.01 -13.30
CA THR A 102 -6.08 -13.40 -12.87
C THR A 102 -4.63 -13.82 -13.13
N PRO A 103 -3.82 -14.05 -12.09
CA PRO A 103 -2.45 -14.51 -12.25
C PRO A 103 -2.36 -15.78 -13.09
N LEU A 104 -1.35 -15.85 -13.95
CA LEU A 104 -1.06 -17.04 -14.75
C LEU A 104 -0.41 -18.07 -13.83
N LYS A 105 -1.19 -19.04 -13.38
CA LYS A 105 -0.78 -19.97 -12.33
C LYS A 105 -0.43 -21.36 -12.86
N GLN A 106 0.60 -21.98 -12.28
CA GLN A 106 1.00 -23.36 -12.57
C GLN A 106 -0.19 -24.32 -12.38
N GLY A 107 -0.36 -25.27 -13.30
CA GLY A 107 -1.51 -26.17 -13.35
C GLY A 107 -2.75 -25.55 -14.01
N GLY A 108 -2.74 -24.26 -14.33
CA GLY A 108 -3.78 -23.62 -15.14
C GLY A 108 -3.65 -24.00 -16.62
N ALA A 109 -4.78 -24.24 -17.27
CA ALA A 109 -4.82 -24.70 -18.67
C ALA A 109 -4.04 -23.80 -19.64
N PHE A 110 -3.99 -22.48 -19.38
CA PHE A 110 -3.22 -21.55 -20.20
C PHE A 110 -1.72 -21.84 -20.17
N LEU A 111 -1.09 -21.88 -18.99
CA LEU A 111 0.34 -22.10 -18.86
C LEU A 111 0.74 -23.54 -19.21
N GLU A 112 -0.10 -24.52 -18.91
CA GLU A 112 0.21 -25.92 -19.20
C GLU A 112 0.27 -26.19 -20.71
N ASN A 113 -0.59 -25.52 -21.49
CA ASN A 113 -0.65 -25.62 -22.95
C ASN A 113 0.16 -24.53 -23.69
N PHE A 114 0.85 -23.65 -22.96
CA PHE A 114 1.61 -22.56 -23.56
C PHE A 114 2.80 -23.08 -24.35
N LYS A 115 2.92 -22.65 -25.62
CA LYS A 115 4.02 -23.02 -26.51
C LYS A 115 5.13 -22.00 -26.43
N TRP A 116 6.15 -22.32 -25.62
CA TRP A 116 7.34 -21.50 -25.44
C TRP A 116 8.24 -21.55 -26.68
N ASP A 117 8.66 -20.38 -27.12
CA ASP A 117 9.56 -20.14 -28.24
C ASP A 117 11.03 -20.13 -27.78
N SER A 118 11.30 -19.54 -26.61
CA SER A 118 12.64 -19.38 -26.03
C SER A 118 13.07 -20.49 -25.07
N LYS A 119 12.13 -21.34 -24.63
CA LYS A 119 12.36 -22.37 -23.61
C LYS A 119 11.70 -23.69 -24.00
N LYS A 120 12.28 -24.81 -23.57
CA LYS A 120 11.70 -26.15 -23.75
C LYS A 120 11.12 -26.64 -22.43
N LYS A 121 9.79 -26.73 -22.35
CA LYS A 121 9.09 -27.32 -21.20
C LYS A 121 9.00 -28.84 -21.40
N LYS A 122 9.43 -29.61 -20.39
CA LYS A 122 9.23 -31.07 -20.38
C LYS A 122 7.74 -31.37 -20.20
N GLU A 123 7.23 -32.37 -20.91
CA GLU A 123 5.83 -32.77 -20.78
C GLU A 123 5.49 -33.12 -19.33
N GLY A 124 4.41 -32.53 -18.81
CA GLY A 124 3.95 -32.74 -17.43
C GLY A 124 4.86 -32.19 -16.32
N SER A 125 5.97 -31.51 -16.62
CA SER A 125 6.91 -31.05 -15.59
C SER A 125 7.46 -29.63 -15.83
N TRP A 126 7.56 -28.87 -14.74
CA TRP A 126 8.22 -27.56 -14.68
C TRP A 126 9.62 -27.64 -14.05
N GLU A 127 10.11 -28.85 -13.78
CA GLU A 127 11.43 -29.09 -13.20
C GLU A 127 12.52 -28.50 -14.10
N HIS A 128 13.45 -27.75 -13.49
CA HIS A 128 14.53 -27.01 -14.17
C HIS A 128 14.09 -25.99 -15.23
N PHE A 129 12.79 -25.74 -15.41
CA PHE A 129 12.30 -24.76 -16.38
C PHE A 129 12.72 -23.32 -16.01
N TRP A 130 12.71 -23.03 -14.71
CA TRP A 130 13.13 -21.76 -14.11
C TRP A 130 14.54 -21.89 -13.49
N ASN A 131 15.58 -21.87 -14.32
CA ASN A 131 16.94 -22.20 -13.92
C ASN A 131 17.93 -21.03 -13.82
N GLN A 132 17.47 -19.77 -13.85
CA GLN A 132 18.35 -18.60 -13.96
C GLN A 132 18.34 -17.68 -12.72
N TYR A 133 18.65 -18.22 -11.54
CA TYR A 133 18.93 -17.45 -10.30
C TYR A 133 17.95 -16.29 -9.97
N GLY A 134 16.68 -16.46 -10.29
CA GLY A 134 15.64 -15.46 -10.04
C GLY A 134 15.32 -14.54 -11.22
N MET A 135 16.05 -14.61 -12.33
CA MET A 135 15.85 -13.79 -13.52
C MET A 135 15.88 -14.67 -14.76
N ASN A 136 14.73 -14.89 -15.38
CA ASN A 136 14.60 -15.81 -16.50
C ASN A 136 14.38 -15.04 -17.80
N MET A 137 15.36 -15.06 -18.70
CA MET A 137 15.21 -14.43 -20.01
C MET A 137 14.23 -15.22 -20.89
N ILE A 138 13.35 -14.52 -21.60
CA ILE A 138 12.38 -15.07 -22.54
C ILE A 138 12.41 -14.30 -23.86
N SER A 139 11.94 -14.90 -24.96
CA SER A 139 11.81 -14.16 -26.21
C SER A 139 10.68 -13.14 -26.12
N MET A 140 10.77 -12.07 -26.91
CA MET A 140 9.69 -11.10 -27.06
C MET A 140 8.38 -11.75 -27.52
N LYS A 141 8.47 -12.81 -28.34
CA LYS A 141 7.31 -13.58 -28.77
C LYS A 141 6.64 -14.31 -27.60
N ASP A 142 7.41 -14.90 -26.70
CA ASP A 142 6.88 -15.49 -25.47
C ASP A 142 6.23 -14.43 -24.59
N PHE A 143 6.89 -13.30 -24.38
CA PHE A 143 6.35 -12.20 -23.60
C PHE A 143 4.97 -11.75 -24.12
N TRP A 144 4.89 -11.40 -25.41
CA TRP A 144 3.64 -10.94 -26.01
C TRP A 144 2.56 -12.02 -25.99
N ASN A 145 2.90 -13.28 -26.22
CA ASN A 145 1.92 -14.37 -26.14
C ASN A 145 1.41 -14.61 -24.72
N LEU A 146 2.24 -14.36 -23.68
CA LEU A 146 1.81 -14.47 -22.28
C LEU A 146 0.81 -13.37 -21.92
N VAL A 147 1.04 -12.14 -22.39
CA VAL A 147 0.22 -10.98 -22.02
C VAL A 147 -0.98 -10.76 -22.95
N LYS A 148 -0.93 -11.24 -24.20
CA LYS A 148 -1.96 -11.02 -25.22
C LYS A 148 -3.30 -11.60 -24.77
N GLY A 149 -4.33 -10.75 -24.79
CA GLY A 149 -5.69 -11.14 -24.40
C GLY A 149 -5.88 -11.35 -22.91
N GLN A 150 -4.85 -11.09 -22.08
CA GLN A 150 -5.00 -11.09 -20.64
C GLN A 150 -5.64 -9.79 -20.18
N ASN A 151 -6.51 -9.89 -19.17
CA ASN A 151 -7.07 -8.71 -18.52
C ASN A 151 -6.03 -8.14 -17.56
N CYS A 152 -5.45 -7.01 -17.93
CA CYS A 152 -4.48 -6.30 -17.10
C CYS A 152 -5.08 -5.04 -16.45
N VAL A 153 -4.56 -4.70 -15.28
CA VAL A 153 -4.82 -3.44 -14.60
C VAL A 153 -3.49 -2.70 -14.52
N ALA A 154 -3.41 -1.53 -15.16
CA ALA A 154 -2.24 -0.68 -15.04
C ALA A 154 -2.03 -0.33 -13.56
N PHE A 155 -0.81 -0.56 -13.09
CA PHE A 155 -0.30 -0.06 -11.84
C PHE A 155 0.05 1.40 -12.07
N ASP A 156 -0.91 2.26 -11.77
CA ASP A 156 -0.67 3.68 -11.64
C ASP A 156 -0.02 3.87 -10.27
N GLU A 157 1.19 4.46 -10.19
CA GLU A 157 1.89 4.77 -8.93
C GLU A 157 1.00 5.58 -7.98
N SER A 158 0.01 6.33 -8.50
CA SER A 158 -0.99 7.02 -7.68
C SER A 158 -2.15 6.12 -7.17
N THR A 159 -2.08 4.83 -7.46
CA THR A 159 -2.89 3.71 -6.91
C THR A 159 -2.15 2.96 -5.81
N ILE A 160 -0.86 3.23 -5.62
CA ILE A 160 -0.30 3.12 -4.28
C ILE A 160 -1.15 4.09 -3.46
N ASN A 161 -1.96 3.55 -2.55
CA ASN A 161 -2.25 4.32 -1.37
C ASN A 161 -0.87 4.67 -0.82
N GLU A 162 -0.42 5.91 -1.01
CA GLU A 162 0.82 6.43 -0.41
C GLU A 162 0.81 6.30 1.13
N GLU A 163 -0.27 5.77 1.69
CA GLU A 163 -0.34 5.19 3.02
C GLU A 163 0.42 3.85 3.05
N THR A 164 1.75 3.89 3.03
CA THR A 164 2.55 2.73 3.43
C THR A 164 2.47 2.60 4.95
N GLU A 165 1.82 1.57 5.46
CA GLU A 165 1.81 1.27 6.89
C GLU A 165 3.24 1.24 7.46
N LEU A 166 3.43 1.73 8.68
CA LEU A 166 4.69 1.57 9.39
C LEU A 166 4.99 0.08 9.56
N THR A 167 6.24 -0.32 9.32
CA THR A 167 6.67 -1.71 9.46
C THR A 167 6.72 -2.12 10.94
N ASP A 168 6.56 -3.42 11.22
CA ASP A 168 6.65 -3.94 12.59
C ASP A 168 7.99 -3.59 13.28
N SER A 169 9.08 -3.50 12.49
CA SER A 169 10.38 -3.06 12.98
C SER A 169 10.38 -1.59 13.40
N GLU A 170 9.74 -0.71 12.62
CA GLU A 170 9.64 0.72 12.95
C GLU A 170 8.78 0.93 14.20
N ILE A 171 7.75 0.10 14.39
CA ILE A 171 6.89 0.15 15.57
C ILE A 171 7.64 -0.34 16.82
N GLN A 172 8.38 -1.46 16.72
CA GLN A 172 9.22 -1.95 17.82
C GLN A 172 10.34 -0.97 18.21
N GLU A 173 10.87 -0.21 17.25
CA GLU A 173 11.85 0.85 17.52
C GLU A 173 11.21 2.02 18.28
N LEU A 174 9.98 2.41 17.92
CA LEU A 174 9.23 3.43 18.66
C LEU A 174 8.85 2.97 20.08
N GLU A 175 8.48 1.69 20.25
CA GLU A 175 8.20 1.07 21.55
C GLU A 175 9.45 1.05 22.46
N SER A 176 10.57 0.55 21.94
CA SER A 176 11.82 0.39 22.70
C SER A 176 12.48 1.71 23.07
N THR A 177 12.24 2.78 22.30
CA THR A 177 12.77 4.12 22.59
C THR A 177 11.88 4.95 23.52
N GLY A 178 10.76 4.40 24.02
CA GLY A 178 9.80 5.12 24.87
C GLY A 178 9.11 6.30 24.16
N ALA A 179 9.17 6.32 22.83
CA ALA A 179 8.80 7.45 21.99
C ALA A 179 7.35 7.43 21.50
N LEU A 180 6.59 6.41 21.90
CA LEU A 180 5.17 6.30 21.58
C LEU A 180 4.32 7.43 22.15
N THR A 181 4.77 8.08 23.23
CA THR A 181 3.97 9.02 24.02
C THR A 181 4.58 10.42 24.10
N SER A 182 5.79 10.66 23.57
CA SER A 182 6.39 12.00 23.57
C SER A 182 7.46 12.18 22.49
N GLY A 183 7.47 13.36 21.86
CA GLY A 183 8.59 13.81 21.03
C GLY A 183 8.37 13.79 19.52
N PHE A 184 7.12 13.72 19.05
CA PHE A 184 6.81 14.05 17.65
C PHE A 184 6.77 15.57 17.46
N GLU A 185 7.44 16.05 16.41
CA GLU A 185 7.31 17.42 15.92
C GLU A 185 6.10 17.48 14.99
N ILE A 186 5.05 18.17 15.44
CA ILE A 186 3.78 18.31 14.70
C ILE A 186 3.76 19.66 14.01
N THR A 187 3.60 19.65 12.69
CA THR A 187 3.36 20.87 11.92
C THR A 187 1.87 20.96 11.59
N VAL A 188 1.17 21.95 12.17
CA VAL A 188 -0.25 22.18 11.87
C VAL A 188 -0.38 22.93 10.55
N ILE A 189 -1.13 22.35 9.60
CA ILE A 189 -1.35 22.87 8.26
C ILE A 189 -2.83 23.21 8.10
N ASN A 190 -3.13 24.42 7.59
CA ASN A 190 -4.50 24.88 7.37
C ASN A 190 -5.11 24.35 6.06
N ASP A 191 -4.29 24.20 5.01
CA ASP A 191 -4.71 23.73 3.68
C ASP A 191 -3.67 22.75 3.13
N GLY A 192 -3.79 21.47 3.51
CA GLY A 192 -2.90 20.41 3.05
C GLY A 192 -3.18 20.01 1.60
N GLU A 193 -2.22 19.33 0.98
CA GLU A 193 -2.39 18.86 -0.40
C GLU A 193 -3.59 17.91 -0.52
N ALA A 194 -4.58 18.30 -1.33
CA ALA A 194 -5.78 17.53 -1.62
C ALA A 194 -5.57 16.57 -2.80
N ARG A 195 -6.15 15.38 -2.70
CA ARG A 195 -6.11 14.32 -3.70
C ARG A 195 -7.16 14.60 -4.77
N ARG A 196 -6.78 14.51 -6.05
CA ARG A 196 -7.74 14.61 -7.15
C ARG A 196 -8.73 13.42 -7.11
N PRO A 197 -10.06 13.65 -7.01
CA PRO A 197 -11.02 12.57 -6.99
C PRO A 197 -11.02 11.81 -8.33
N LYS A 198 -10.71 10.51 -8.32
CA LYS A 198 -10.76 9.68 -9.52
C LYS A 198 -12.20 9.24 -9.79
N GLU A 199 -12.65 9.27 -11.04
CA GLU A 199 -13.90 8.61 -11.43
C GLU A 199 -13.72 7.09 -11.38
N HIS A 200 -14.43 6.43 -10.46
CA HIS A 200 -14.50 4.98 -10.45
C HIS A 200 -15.41 4.50 -11.59
N LYS A 201 -14.81 4.13 -12.73
CA LYS A 201 -15.52 3.32 -13.72
C LYS A 201 -15.72 1.92 -13.14
N TYR A 202 -16.99 1.54 -12.91
CA TYR A 202 -17.35 0.22 -12.41
C TYR A 202 -16.96 -0.84 -13.46
N THR A 203 -15.92 -1.63 -13.19
CA THR A 203 -15.42 -2.67 -14.12
C THR A 203 -15.91 -4.08 -13.77
N GLY A 204 -16.71 -4.24 -12.70
CA GLY A 204 -17.36 -5.51 -12.35
C GLY A 204 -16.43 -6.64 -11.85
N VAL A 205 -15.14 -6.37 -11.61
CA VAL A 205 -14.19 -7.40 -11.14
C VAL A 205 -13.99 -7.28 -9.63
N ALA A 206 -14.40 -8.33 -8.90
CA ALA A 206 -14.19 -8.44 -7.46
C ALA A 206 -12.70 -8.63 -7.14
N LYS A 207 -12.06 -7.59 -6.61
CA LYS A 207 -10.73 -7.68 -6.00
C LYS A 207 -10.88 -8.42 -4.67
N LYS A 208 -10.24 -9.58 -4.49
CA LYS A 208 -10.21 -10.25 -3.19
C LYS A 208 -9.24 -9.47 -2.28
N ILE A 209 -9.73 -8.38 -1.71
CA ILE A 209 -9.01 -7.63 -0.68
C ILE A 209 -9.15 -8.44 0.61
N ASP A 210 -8.03 -8.90 1.17
CA ASP A 210 -8.01 -9.46 2.52
C ASP A 210 -8.16 -8.30 3.51
N PHE A 211 -9.41 -7.89 3.75
CA PHE A 211 -9.74 -6.79 4.65
C PHE A 211 -9.23 -7.01 6.07
N THR A 212 -8.99 -8.27 6.46
CA THR A 212 -8.56 -8.66 7.80
C THR A 212 -7.11 -8.29 8.09
N GLU A 213 -6.18 -8.49 7.15
CA GLU A 213 -4.78 -8.08 7.31
C GLU A 213 -4.62 -6.56 7.09
N VAL A 214 -5.36 -5.98 6.15
CA VAL A 214 -5.40 -4.53 5.91
C VAL A 214 -5.98 -3.78 7.13
N GLN A 215 -7.01 -4.29 7.79
CA GLN A 215 -7.52 -3.70 9.04
C GLN A 215 -6.56 -3.87 10.22
N LYS A 216 -5.89 -5.02 10.34
CA LYS A 216 -4.93 -5.25 11.43
C LYS A 216 -3.69 -4.35 11.33
N ALA A 217 -3.18 -4.10 10.12
CA ALA A 217 -2.05 -3.20 9.89
C ALA A 217 -2.45 -1.73 10.11
N LYS A 218 -3.59 -1.30 9.54
CA LYS A 218 -4.20 0.04 9.77
C LYS A 218 -4.38 0.37 11.26
N SER A 219 -4.55 -0.65 12.11
CA SER A 219 -4.71 -0.46 13.55
C SER A 219 -3.43 0.01 14.26
N LYS A 220 -2.21 -0.34 13.80
CA LYS A 220 -0.99 0.06 14.53
C LYS A 220 -0.57 1.50 14.23
N THR A 221 -0.55 1.88 12.96
CA THR A 221 -0.32 3.28 12.55
C THR A 221 -1.42 4.19 13.09
N GLY A 222 -2.68 3.73 13.08
CA GLY A 222 -3.82 4.42 13.71
C GLY A 222 -3.55 4.76 15.18
N LYS A 223 -3.19 3.75 15.98
CA LYS A 223 -2.85 3.93 17.41
C LYS A 223 -1.74 4.94 17.67
N ILE A 224 -0.70 4.96 16.83
CA ILE A 224 0.39 5.94 16.97
C ILE A 224 -0.15 7.35 16.76
N GLY A 225 -1.01 7.57 15.76
CA GLY A 225 -1.63 8.87 15.57
C GLY A 225 -2.56 9.28 16.71
N GLU A 226 -3.36 8.35 17.26
CA GLU A 226 -4.18 8.61 18.45
C GLU A 226 -3.31 9.10 19.62
N LEU A 227 -2.18 8.44 19.87
CA LEU A 227 -1.24 8.84 20.92
C LEU A 227 -0.59 10.21 20.65
N ILE A 228 -0.22 10.50 19.41
CA ILE A 228 0.34 11.81 19.01
C ILE A 228 -0.67 12.93 19.29
N VAL A 229 -1.92 12.74 18.88
CA VAL A 229 -2.99 13.73 19.09
C VAL A 229 -3.30 13.87 20.59
N LEU A 230 -3.35 12.76 21.33
CA LEU A 230 -3.59 12.78 22.77
C LEU A 230 -2.50 13.55 23.53
N ASP A 231 -1.22 13.32 23.23
CA ASP A 231 -0.09 14.05 23.84
C ASP A 231 -0.17 15.55 23.53
N MET A 232 -0.45 15.91 22.28
CA MET A 232 -0.61 17.31 21.87
C MET A 232 -1.75 17.99 22.62
N LEU A 233 -2.94 17.37 22.66
CA LEU A 233 -4.10 17.90 23.38
C LEU A 233 -3.86 17.97 24.88
N THR A 234 -3.13 17.01 25.46
CA THR A 234 -2.77 17.01 26.89
C THR A 234 -1.83 18.16 27.22
N LYS A 235 -0.83 18.43 26.37
CA LYS A 235 0.07 19.58 26.53
C LYS A 235 -0.69 20.89 26.42
N GLU A 236 -1.59 21.00 25.45
CA GLU A 236 -2.44 22.17 25.29
C GLU A 236 -3.37 22.39 26.50
N ALA A 237 -4.01 21.32 26.99
CA ALA A 237 -4.86 21.36 28.18
C ALA A 237 -4.09 21.85 29.41
N LYS A 238 -2.90 21.29 29.66
CA LYS A 238 -2.04 21.72 30.77
C LYS A 238 -1.62 23.19 30.67
N LEU A 239 -1.25 23.65 29.47
CA LEU A 239 -0.87 25.05 29.25
C LEU A 239 -2.04 26.02 29.47
N LYS A 240 -3.26 25.60 29.13
CA LYS A 240 -4.47 26.42 29.21
C LYS A 240 -5.27 26.20 30.50
N GLY A 241 -4.87 25.26 31.36
CA GLY A 241 -5.61 24.89 32.57
C GLY A 241 -6.95 24.20 32.28
N LEU A 242 -7.05 23.49 31.16
CA LEU A 242 -8.25 22.74 30.77
C LEU A 242 -8.27 21.35 31.41
N LYS A 243 -9.42 20.70 31.36
CA LYS A 243 -9.56 19.29 31.73
C LYS A 243 -8.74 18.42 30.77
N ASP A 244 -8.06 17.41 31.32
CA ASP A 244 -7.25 16.49 30.52
C ASP A 244 -8.12 15.71 29.52
N PRO A 245 -7.65 15.53 28.28
CA PRO A 245 -8.35 14.72 27.28
C PRO A 245 -8.32 13.23 27.64
N GLU A 246 -9.34 12.49 27.19
CA GLU A 246 -9.50 11.04 27.42
C GLU A 246 -9.53 10.30 26.09
N GLN A 247 -8.71 9.25 25.93
CA GLN A 247 -8.79 8.34 24.79
C GLN A 247 -9.94 7.34 24.98
N VAL A 248 -11.13 7.72 24.53
CA VAL A 248 -12.37 6.95 24.74
C VAL A 248 -12.39 5.64 23.97
N SER A 249 -11.65 5.54 22.86
CA SER A 249 -11.49 4.29 22.09
C SER A 249 -10.92 3.15 22.95
N VAL A 250 -10.12 3.49 23.97
CA VAL A 250 -9.50 2.54 24.92
C VAL A 250 -10.33 2.38 26.19
N THR A 251 -10.84 3.47 26.76
CA THR A 251 -11.51 3.45 28.08
C THR A 251 -12.97 3.02 28.02
N ARG A 252 -13.68 3.34 26.94
CA ARG A 252 -15.13 3.14 26.79
C ARG A 252 -15.48 2.26 25.58
N GLY A 253 -14.55 2.05 24.67
CA GLY A 253 -14.66 1.20 23.48
C GLY A 253 -14.86 1.98 22.18
N ASP A 254 -14.83 1.27 21.05
CA ASP A 254 -14.88 1.80 19.68
C ASP A 254 -16.30 2.18 19.19
N GLY A 255 -17.32 1.94 20.01
CA GLY A 255 -18.73 2.15 19.67
C GLY A 255 -19.20 3.61 19.64
N LEU A 256 -18.41 4.57 20.12
CA LEU A 256 -18.83 5.97 20.27
C LEU A 256 -18.68 6.80 18.98
N GLY A 257 -17.87 6.36 18.03
CA GLY A 257 -17.66 7.05 16.74
C GLY A 257 -16.68 8.23 16.79
N TYR A 258 -15.82 8.27 17.82
CA TYR A 258 -14.66 9.16 17.95
C TYR A 258 -13.61 8.51 18.86
N ASP A 259 -12.35 8.94 18.75
CA ASP A 259 -11.22 8.33 19.46
C ASP A 259 -10.87 9.03 20.78
N ILE A 260 -10.96 10.37 20.81
CA ILE A 260 -10.53 11.19 21.93
C ILE A 260 -11.64 12.19 22.33
N LEU A 261 -11.92 12.27 23.63
CA LEU A 261 -12.73 13.31 24.24
C LEU A 261 -11.82 14.43 24.74
N SER A 262 -11.98 15.64 24.23
CA SER A 262 -11.27 16.84 24.68
C SER A 262 -12.26 17.92 25.14
N PHE A 263 -11.76 19.06 25.62
CA PHE A 263 -12.56 20.13 26.20
C PHE A 263 -12.10 21.49 25.68
N ASP A 264 -13.05 22.38 25.38
CA ASP A 264 -12.75 23.77 25.08
C ASP A 264 -12.53 24.62 26.36
N THR A 265 -12.26 25.92 26.19
CA THR A 265 -12.07 26.85 27.31
C THR A 265 -13.32 27.11 28.14
N ALA A 266 -14.51 26.82 27.61
CA ALA A 266 -15.78 26.91 28.33
C ALA A 266 -16.15 25.57 29.02
N GLY A 267 -15.37 24.51 28.79
CA GLY A 267 -15.61 23.17 29.32
C GLY A 267 -16.56 22.32 28.46
N ASN A 268 -16.91 22.76 27.26
CA ASN A 268 -17.72 21.96 26.34
C ASN A 268 -16.88 20.82 25.76
N GLU A 269 -17.53 19.67 25.58
CA GLU A 269 -16.90 18.48 25.02
C GLU A 269 -16.59 18.66 23.53
N ILE A 270 -15.39 18.24 23.13
CA ILE A 270 -14.94 18.14 21.75
C ILE A 270 -14.69 16.66 21.46
N HIS A 271 -15.44 16.11 20.51
CA HIS A 271 -15.25 14.75 20.02
C HIS A 271 -14.22 14.77 18.89
N VAL A 272 -13.10 14.08 19.10
CA VAL A 272 -11.97 14.06 18.18
C VAL A 272 -11.83 12.67 17.57
N GLU A 273 -11.95 12.60 16.25
CA GLU A 273 -11.66 11.43 15.41
C GLU A 273 -10.26 11.57 14.79
N VAL A 274 -9.43 10.55 14.89
CA VAL A 274 -8.04 10.58 14.43
C VAL A 274 -7.86 9.70 13.21
N LYS A 275 -7.41 10.30 12.10
CA LYS A 275 -7.09 9.56 10.87
C LYS A 275 -5.61 9.66 10.59
N THR A 276 -4.91 8.53 10.56
CA THR A 276 -3.44 8.52 10.48
C THR A 276 -2.94 7.91 9.18
N SER A 277 -1.85 8.44 8.63
CA SER A 277 -1.19 7.90 7.44
C SER A 277 0.27 8.38 7.33
N THR A 278 1.08 7.60 6.62
CA THR A 278 2.42 8.01 6.18
C THR A 278 2.40 8.76 4.83
N GLY A 279 1.25 8.76 4.13
CA GLY A 279 1.08 9.38 2.83
C GLY A 279 1.04 10.90 2.87
N LYS A 280 1.17 11.55 1.71
CA LYS A 280 1.35 13.00 1.63
C LYS A 280 0.06 13.83 1.65
N TYR A 281 -1.08 13.19 1.39
CA TYR A 281 -2.35 13.90 1.23
C TYR A 281 -3.10 14.02 2.55
N ALA A 282 -3.73 15.17 2.72
CA ALA A 282 -4.55 15.44 3.89
C ALA A 282 -6.01 14.99 3.73
N ASP A 283 -6.41 14.44 2.58
CA ASP A 283 -7.75 13.93 2.31
C ASP A 283 -7.72 12.50 1.73
N GLY A 284 -8.89 11.98 1.34
CA GLY A 284 -8.99 10.65 0.71
C GLY A 284 -8.81 9.47 1.67
N PHE A 285 -9.13 9.66 2.95
CA PHE A 285 -9.16 8.65 3.99
C PHE A 285 -10.56 8.05 4.19
N ASP A 286 -10.62 6.85 4.77
CA ASP A 286 -11.86 6.16 5.07
C ASP A 286 -12.54 6.74 6.32
N ILE A 287 -13.86 6.89 6.28
CA ILE A 287 -14.71 7.29 7.41
C ILE A 287 -15.82 6.24 7.55
N THR A 288 -16.14 5.84 8.79
CA THR A 288 -17.18 4.84 9.07
C THR A 288 -18.57 5.46 9.20
N ALA A 289 -19.62 4.64 9.07
CA ALA A 289 -21.00 5.09 9.28
C ALA A 289 -21.24 5.57 10.73
N ASN A 290 -20.53 4.99 11.70
CA ASN A 290 -20.64 5.37 13.10
C ASN A 290 -20.05 6.77 13.34
N GLU A 291 -18.88 7.05 12.77
CA GLU A 291 -18.23 8.38 12.81
C GLU A 291 -19.11 9.45 12.18
N ILE A 292 -19.73 9.15 11.03
CA ILE A 292 -20.69 10.08 10.40
C ILE A 292 -21.85 10.37 11.35
N ALA A 293 -22.46 9.34 11.93
CA ALA A 293 -23.58 9.49 12.85
C ALA A 293 -23.21 10.28 14.11
N ALA A 294 -22.07 9.94 14.73
CA ALA A 294 -21.54 10.62 15.91
C ALA A 294 -21.26 12.10 15.64
N SER A 295 -20.74 12.44 14.45
CA SER A 295 -20.47 13.82 14.06
C SER A 295 -21.72 14.67 13.86
N GLN A 296 -22.88 14.05 13.65
CA GLN A 296 -24.16 14.72 13.35
C GLN A 296 -25.07 14.84 14.59
N GLY A 297 -24.58 14.47 15.78
CA GLY A 297 -25.32 14.65 17.03
C GLY A 297 -25.65 16.12 17.29
N GLU A 298 -26.76 16.36 17.99
CA GLU A 298 -27.17 17.70 18.41
C GLU A 298 -26.15 18.28 19.40
N ASP A 299 -25.75 19.54 19.19
CA ASP A 299 -24.74 20.26 19.97
C ASP A 299 -23.36 19.58 20.10
N VAL A 300 -23.05 18.63 19.21
CA VAL A 300 -21.75 17.96 19.20
C VAL A 300 -20.70 18.81 18.48
N ASN A 301 -19.63 19.15 19.18
CA ASN A 301 -18.41 19.70 18.58
C ASN A 301 -17.51 18.56 18.10
N TYR A 302 -17.60 18.22 16.80
CA TYR A 302 -16.86 17.11 16.22
C TYR A 302 -15.70 17.60 15.34
N LYS A 303 -14.50 17.05 15.54
CA LYS A 303 -13.31 17.37 14.76
C LYS A 303 -12.62 16.13 14.25
N ILE A 304 -12.12 16.19 13.02
CA ILE A 304 -11.24 15.15 12.47
C ILE A 304 -9.82 15.68 12.49
N TYR A 305 -8.94 14.98 13.19
CA TYR A 305 -7.51 15.24 13.26
C TYR A 305 -6.81 14.30 12.28
N ARG A 306 -6.44 14.83 11.12
CA ARG A 306 -5.72 14.09 10.09
C ARG A 306 -4.22 14.21 10.32
N VAL A 307 -3.62 13.15 10.83
CA VAL A 307 -2.16 13.00 10.94
C VAL A 307 -1.64 12.36 9.66
N TYR A 308 -0.82 13.07 8.90
CA TYR A 308 -0.28 12.62 7.61
C TYR A 308 1.21 12.93 7.48
N LYS A 309 1.87 12.39 6.45
CA LYS A 309 3.34 12.38 6.31
C LYS A 309 4.06 11.90 7.57
N LEU A 310 3.44 10.95 8.29
CA LEU A 310 4.01 10.41 9.52
C LEU A 310 5.32 9.68 9.21
N ASN A 311 6.40 10.14 9.81
CA ASN A 311 7.73 9.56 9.67
C ASN A 311 8.27 9.13 11.04
N SER A 312 8.29 7.82 11.29
CA SER A 312 8.74 7.21 12.55
C SER A 312 10.20 7.53 12.88
N LYS A 313 11.09 7.54 11.87
CA LYS A 313 12.54 7.75 12.04
C LYS A 313 12.88 9.18 12.45
N THR A 314 12.24 10.15 11.79
CA THR A 314 12.48 11.58 12.07
C THR A 314 11.57 12.12 13.17
N ARG A 315 10.53 11.36 13.57
CA ARG A 315 9.47 11.78 14.49
C ARG A 315 8.77 13.06 14.04
N LYS A 316 8.51 13.17 12.74
CA LYS A 316 7.80 14.32 12.15
C LYS A 316 6.48 13.89 11.54
N CYS A 317 5.48 14.76 11.65
CA CYS A 317 4.21 14.59 10.97
C CYS A 317 3.55 15.96 10.70
N GLU A 318 2.62 15.98 9.76
CA GLU A 318 1.74 17.11 9.52
C GLU A 318 0.34 16.78 10.08
N LEU A 319 -0.32 17.81 10.61
CA LEU A 319 -1.67 17.71 11.16
C LEU A 319 -2.58 18.70 10.44
N GLN A 320 -3.69 18.21 9.90
CA GLN A 320 -4.80 19.06 9.43
C GLN A 320 -6.06 18.75 10.24
N ILE A 321 -6.78 19.80 10.63
CA ILE A 321 -8.00 19.70 11.43
C ILE A 321 -9.19 20.04 10.53
N TYR A 322 -10.15 19.12 10.45
CA TYR A 322 -11.43 19.34 9.77
C TYR A 322 -12.55 19.49 10.78
N GLU A 323 -13.31 20.58 10.65
CA GLU A 323 -14.47 20.86 11.50
C GLU A 323 -15.70 20.12 10.97
N GLY A 324 -16.34 19.33 11.83
CA GLY A 324 -17.61 18.67 11.58
C GLY A 324 -18.80 19.63 11.50
N PRO A 325 -20.03 19.13 11.27
CA PRO A 325 -20.40 17.72 11.12
C PRO A 325 -20.02 17.13 9.75
N ILE A 326 -19.83 15.81 9.67
CA ILE A 326 -19.50 15.12 8.42
C ILE A 326 -20.77 14.98 7.59
N THR A 327 -20.90 15.83 6.57
CA THR A 327 -22.12 15.95 5.77
C THR A 327 -21.78 16.14 4.30
N LYS A 328 -22.68 15.72 3.39
CA LYS A 328 -22.43 15.77 1.93
C LYS A 328 -22.31 17.20 1.37
N ASN A 329 -22.83 18.19 2.09
CA ASN A 329 -22.71 19.61 1.79
C ASN A 329 -21.36 20.21 2.23
N ARG A 330 -20.69 19.62 3.23
CA ARG A 330 -19.38 20.09 3.71
C ARG A 330 -18.23 19.28 3.11
N PHE A 331 -18.45 17.99 2.82
CA PHE A 331 -17.43 17.07 2.35
C PHE A 331 -17.90 16.21 1.17
N LYS A 332 -16.96 15.84 0.30
CA LYS A 332 -17.21 14.88 -0.78
C LYS A 332 -17.10 13.45 -0.24
N LEU A 333 -18.24 12.82 0.02
CA LEU A 333 -18.30 11.44 0.50
C LEU A 333 -18.53 10.47 -0.66
N VAL A 334 -17.61 9.50 -0.82
CA VAL A 334 -17.72 8.43 -1.81
C VAL A 334 -17.92 7.10 -1.07
N PRO A 335 -19.06 6.41 -1.27
CA PRO A 335 -19.30 5.15 -0.58
C PRO A 335 -18.32 4.05 -1.01
N THR A 336 -17.66 3.42 -0.05
CA THR A 336 -16.68 2.34 -0.29
C THR A 336 -17.18 0.95 0.10
N LEU A 337 -18.04 0.85 1.12
CA LEU A 337 -18.57 -0.42 1.62
C LEU A 337 -20.06 -0.30 2.00
N TYR A 338 -20.85 -1.31 1.63
CA TYR A 338 -22.25 -1.42 2.01
C TYR A 338 -22.51 -2.75 2.72
N LYS A 339 -23.34 -2.73 3.77
CA LYS A 339 -23.89 -3.93 4.39
C LYS A 339 -25.31 -4.13 3.87
N PHE A 340 -25.60 -5.33 3.37
CA PHE A 340 -26.92 -5.71 2.87
C PHE A 340 -27.69 -6.46 3.96
N TYR A 341 -28.92 -6.04 4.21
CA TYR A 341 -29.88 -6.72 5.08
C TYR A 341 -31.20 -6.89 4.33
N GLN A 342 -31.81 -8.07 4.46
CA GLN A 342 -33.18 -8.28 3.99
C GLN A 342 -34.14 -7.57 4.97
N LYS A 343 -35.03 -6.74 4.42
CA LYS A 343 -36.06 -6.04 5.19
C LYS A 343 -37.25 -6.92 5.48
#